data_AF-A0A931D517-F1
#
_entry.id   AF-A0A931D517-F1
#
_cell.length_a   1.000
_cell.length_b   1.000
_cell.length_c   1.000
_cell.angle_alpha   90.00
_cell.angle_beta   90.00
_cell.angle_gamma   90.00
#
_symmetry.space_group_name_H-M   'P 1'
#
loop_
_entity.id
_entity.type
_entity.pdbx_description
1 polymer ?
#
loop_
_entity_poly.entity_id
_entity_poly.type
_entity_poly.pdbx_seq_one_letter_code
_entity_poly.pdbx_strand_id
1 'polypeptide(L)'
;MPNELIAAGDLSATMTSLEIAELTGKRHDNVMADIRKMLVELYAEGGVLKFQDTQRNPQNGQEYPVFRLPRREVEILVTGYSITLRAKVIDRLRELEAPRSLTAAEQLLAHVQITVELERRQQQTEQQVAALVETVGDMDRAHPLLDSIPNGMESITAIRQRIGKLYGLPPRVIDAVVREMPHSPRPFAMVRSKHEELNARPFAVWSKAEITRVFERFALGCTFVTKHRATHPDFLGGAERFQMRGEPAGEASNG
;
A
#
# COMPACT_ATOMS: atom_id res chain seq x y z
N MET A 1 14.65 9.28 20.15
CA MET A 1 14.55 10.61 19.54
C MET A 1 13.15 10.75 18.96
N PRO A 2 12.19 11.38 19.66
CA PRO A 2 10.91 11.68 19.04
C PRO A 2 11.13 12.83 18.05
N ASN A 3 10.86 12.53 16.80
CA ASN A 3 10.96 13.42 15.66
C ASN A 3 10.12 14.67 15.94
N GLU A 4 10.77 15.82 15.96
CA GLU A 4 10.13 17.13 16.05
C GLU A 4 9.12 17.23 14.92
N LEU A 5 7.83 17.17 15.27
CA LEU A 5 6.78 17.67 14.40
C LEU A 5 7.15 19.11 14.10
N ILE A 6 7.55 19.33 12.85
CA ILE A 6 7.61 20.63 12.20
C ILE A 6 6.26 21.27 12.49
N ALA A 7 6.24 22.19 13.45
CA ALA A 7 5.24 23.23 13.53
C ALA A 7 5.44 24.05 12.26
N ALA A 8 4.83 23.57 11.17
CA ALA A 8 4.49 24.38 10.03
C ALA A 8 3.55 25.43 10.61
N GLY A 9 4.15 26.53 11.10
CA GLY A 9 3.43 27.75 11.35
C GLY A 9 2.64 28.01 10.09
N ASP A 10 1.33 28.01 10.26
CA ASP A 10 0.35 28.49 9.30
C ASP A 10 1.03 29.54 8.41
N LEU A 11 1.15 29.26 7.10
CA LEU A 11 1.36 30.29 6.09
C LEU A 11 0.05 31.11 6.03
N SER A 12 -0.36 31.62 7.19
CA SER A 12 -1.64 32.22 7.46
C SER A 12 -1.69 33.42 6.57
N ALA A 13 -2.63 33.45 5.62
CA ALA A 13 -2.92 34.66 4.87
C ALA A 13 -3.04 35.83 5.88
N THR A 14 -2.09 36.75 5.81
CA THR A 14 -2.10 37.96 6.63
C THR A 14 -2.64 39.11 5.80
N MET A 15 -3.35 40.03 6.45
CA MET A 15 -3.84 41.23 5.81
C MET A 15 -3.46 42.45 6.61
N THR A 16 -3.01 43.48 5.91
CA THR A 16 -2.63 44.75 6.52
C THR A 16 -3.84 45.64 6.76
N SER A 17 -3.75 46.53 7.75
CA SER A 17 -4.76 47.56 8.00
C SER A 17 -5.03 48.47 6.79
N LEU A 18 -4.03 48.67 5.91
CA LEU A 18 -4.20 49.43 4.68
C LEU A 18 -5.02 48.67 3.64
N GLU A 19 -4.73 47.38 3.43
CA GLU A 19 -5.55 46.51 2.57
C GLU A 19 -7.00 46.43 3.08
N ILE A 20 -7.21 46.32 4.40
CA ILE A 20 -8.55 46.34 5.00
C ILE A 20 -9.24 47.69 4.71
N ALA A 21 -8.54 48.82 4.84
CA ALA A 21 -9.09 50.13 4.55
C ALA A 21 -9.51 50.27 3.07
N GLU A 22 -8.67 49.80 2.16
CA GLU A 22 -8.95 49.80 0.71
C GLU A 22 -10.15 48.92 0.35
N LEU A 23 -10.19 47.69 0.85
CA LEU A 23 -11.30 46.75 0.60
C LEU A 23 -12.62 47.27 1.19
N THR A 24 -12.55 47.91 2.35
CA THR A 24 -13.75 48.34 3.08
C THR A 24 -14.20 49.76 2.72
N GLY A 25 -13.35 50.55 2.06
CA GLY A 25 -13.60 51.97 1.78
C GLY A 25 -13.61 52.86 3.03
N LYS A 26 -13.23 52.34 4.20
CA LYS A 26 -13.08 53.12 5.43
C LYS A 26 -11.77 53.91 5.39
N ARG A 27 -11.74 55.09 6.02
CA ARG A 27 -10.47 55.79 6.25
C ARG A 27 -9.53 54.93 7.10
N HIS A 28 -8.24 54.90 6.74
CA HIS A 28 -7.24 54.05 7.39
C HIS A 28 -7.12 54.32 8.90
N ASP A 29 -7.25 55.58 9.34
CA ASP A 29 -7.24 55.95 10.75
C ASP A 29 -8.39 55.32 11.56
N ASN A 30 -9.58 55.23 10.97
CA ASN A 30 -10.72 54.54 11.58
C ASN A 30 -10.46 53.03 11.68
N VAL A 31 -9.89 52.42 10.64
CA VAL A 31 -9.52 51.00 10.68
C VAL A 31 -8.45 50.73 11.75
N MET A 32 -7.44 51.59 11.85
CA MET A 32 -6.41 51.49 12.90
C MET A 32 -7.01 51.62 14.30
N ALA A 33 -8.03 52.47 14.49
CA ALA A 33 -8.74 52.61 15.76
C ALA A 33 -9.58 51.35 16.09
N ASP A 34 -10.33 50.84 15.11
CA ASP A 34 -11.12 49.61 15.24
C ASP A 34 -10.21 48.41 15.62
N ILE A 35 -9.05 48.28 14.95
CA ILE A 35 -8.05 47.24 15.24
C ILE A 35 -7.48 47.39 16.64
N ARG A 36 -7.07 48.60 17.05
CA ARG A 36 -6.55 48.83 18.41
C ARG A 36 -7.56 48.44 19.47
N LYS A 37 -8.82 48.86 19.30
CA LYS A 37 -9.90 48.53 20.23
C LYS A 37 -10.09 47.01 20.32
N MET A 38 -10.20 46.33 19.17
CA MET A 38 -10.34 44.87 19.12
C MET A 38 -9.16 44.16 19.78
N LEU A 39 -7.91 44.57 19.49
CA LEU A 39 -6.72 43.94 20.05
C LEU A 39 -6.62 44.12 21.57
N VAL A 40 -7.00 45.29 22.08
CA VAL A 40 -7.07 45.55 23.53
C VAL A 40 -8.15 44.69 24.19
N GLU A 41 -9.31 44.53 23.56
CA GLU A 41 -10.38 43.66 24.10
C GLU A 41 -9.99 42.17 24.10
N LEU A 42 -9.23 41.71 23.09
CA LEU A 42 -8.82 40.31 22.96
C LEU A 42 -7.59 39.94 23.81
N TYR A 43 -6.64 40.86 23.96
CA TYR A 43 -5.29 40.55 24.46
C TYR A 43 -4.77 41.57 25.49
N ALA A 44 -5.62 42.47 25.99
CA ALA A 44 -5.21 43.65 26.76
C ALA A 44 -4.19 44.53 25.99
N GLU A 45 -3.50 45.44 26.66
CA GLU A 45 -2.55 46.36 26.01
C GLU A 45 -1.40 45.64 25.27
N GLY A 46 -1.08 44.40 25.66
CA GLY A 46 -0.04 43.60 25.03
C GLY A 46 -0.37 43.13 23.61
N GLY A 47 -1.66 43.13 23.21
CA GLY A 47 -2.08 42.75 21.87
C GLY A 47 -1.62 43.71 20.78
N VAL A 48 -1.58 45.01 21.07
CA VAL A 48 -1.32 46.05 20.07
C VAL A 48 0.11 45.96 19.54
N LEU A 49 1.09 45.75 20.42
CA LEU A 49 2.50 45.64 20.04
C LEU A 49 2.79 44.38 19.22
N LYS A 50 2.02 43.30 19.43
CA LYS A 50 2.24 42.01 18.77
C LYS A 50 1.99 42.04 17.26
N PHE A 51 1.06 42.89 16.81
CA PHE A 51 0.62 42.94 15.41
C PHE A 51 1.00 44.23 14.69
N GLN A 52 1.76 45.11 15.37
CA GLN A 52 2.23 46.35 14.79
C GLN A 52 3.28 46.06 13.72
N ASP A 53 3.17 46.75 12.58
CA ASP A 53 4.06 46.64 11.43
C ASP A 53 4.24 48.04 10.82
N THR A 54 5.19 48.21 9.90
CA THR A 54 5.39 49.46 9.17
C THR A 54 5.34 49.20 7.67
N GLN A 55 4.72 50.12 6.94
CA GLN A 55 4.67 50.05 5.49
C GLN A 55 5.27 51.31 4.89
N ARG A 56 6.23 51.12 3.99
CA ARG A 56 6.86 52.21 3.24
C ARG A 56 5.95 52.66 2.12
N ASN A 57 5.62 53.94 2.09
CA ASN A 57 4.83 54.53 1.02
C ASN A 57 5.71 54.69 -0.24
N PRO A 58 5.30 54.14 -1.40
CA PRO A 58 6.09 54.22 -2.64
C PRO A 58 6.21 55.64 -3.21
N GLN A 59 5.32 56.58 -2.85
CA GLN A 59 5.30 57.93 -3.42
C GLN A 59 6.31 58.88 -2.77
N ASN A 60 6.52 58.76 -1.46
CA ASN A 60 7.39 59.67 -0.69
C ASN A 60 8.51 58.94 0.05
N GLY A 61 8.55 57.61 -0.01
CA GLY A 61 9.56 56.77 0.63
C GLY A 61 9.49 56.75 2.16
N GLN A 62 8.48 57.37 2.78
CA GLN A 62 8.30 57.44 4.24
C GLN A 62 7.60 56.18 4.76
N GLU A 63 7.90 55.82 6.00
CA GLU A 63 7.27 54.68 6.69
C GLU A 63 6.05 55.14 7.48
N TYR A 64 4.95 54.39 7.33
CA TYR A 64 3.71 54.63 8.05
C TYR A 64 3.37 53.41 8.93
N PRO A 65 2.86 53.65 10.16
CA PRO A 65 2.47 52.56 11.04
C PRO A 65 1.21 51.87 10.49
N VAL A 66 1.25 50.54 10.45
CA VAL A 66 0.14 49.68 10.05
C VAL A 66 0.01 48.51 11.03
N PHE A 67 -1.11 47.80 11.01
CA PHE A 67 -1.20 46.48 11.62
C PHE A 67 -1.14 45.40 10.55
N ARG A 68 -0.47 44.28 10.85
CA ARG A 68 -0.53 43.05 10.06
C ARG A 68 -1.23 41.98 10.88
N LEU A 69 -2.44 41.62 10.46
CA LEU A 69 -3.30 40.71 11.21
C LEU A 69 -3.31 39.32 10.55
N PRO A 70 -3.22 38.24 11.32
CA PRO A 70 -3.54 36.89 10.84
C PRO A 70 -5.03 36.79 10.49
N ARG A 71 -5.38 35.78 9.70
CA ARG A 71 -6.76 35.50 9.28
C ARG A 71 -7.79 35.63 10.42
N ARG A 72 -7.53 34.98 11.55
CA ARG A 72 -8.48 34.94 12.68
C ARG A 72 -8.81 36.34 13.17
N GLU A 73 -7.81 37.20 13.37
CA GLU A 73 -7.99 38.57 13.83
C GLU A 73 -8.70 39.43 12.77
N VAL A 74 -8.43 39.20 11.48
CA VAL A 74 -9.16 39.86 10.38
C VAL A 74 -10.64 39.45 10.41
N GLU A 75 -10.93 38.16 10.55
CA GLU A 75 -12.30 37.62 10.63
C GLU A 75 -13.07 38.22 11.82
N ILE A 76 -12.43 38.28 13.00
CA ILE A 76 -13.02 38.90 14.20
C ILE A 76 -13.33 40.37 13.95
N LEU A 77 -12.39 41.13 13.38
CA LEU A 77 -12.57 42.56 13.07
C LEU A 77 -13.81 42.79 12.18
N VAL A 78 -13.97 42.00 11.12
CA VAL A 78 -15.05 42.19 10.14
C VAL A 78 -16.41 41.68 10.62
N THR A 79 -16.48 40.93 11.73
CA THR A 79 -17.78 40.59 12.37
C THR A 79 -18.53 41.84 12.82
N GLY A 80 -17.84 42.92 13.16
CA GLY A 80 -18.44 44.22 13.51
C GLY A 80 -18.74 45.12 12.30
N TYR A 81 -18.33 44.73 11.10
CA TYR A 81 -18.55 45.52 9.88
C TYR A 81 -19.84 45.09 9.16
N SER A 82 -20.33 45.93 8.25
CA SER A 82 -21.51 45.61 7.45
C SER A 82 -21.26 44.38 6.57
N ILE A 83 -22.34 43.68 6.21
CA ILE A 83 -22.30 42.42 5.46
C ILE A 83 -21.52 42.56 4.14
N THR A 84 -21.70 43.68 3.44
CA THR A 84 -21.02 43.96 2.16
C THR A 84 -19.51 44.10 2.30
N LEU A 85 -19.05 44.76 3.37
CA LEU A 85 -17.62 44.94 3.64
C LEU A 85 -16.98 43.64 4.13
N ARG A 86 -17.71 42.88 4.95
CA ARG A 86 -17.29 41.57 5.43
C ARG A 86 -17.07 40.60 4.27
N ALA A 87 -17.99 40.54 3.30
CA ALA A 87 -17.85 39.69 2.13
C ALA A 87 -16.56 40.00 1.35
N LYS A 88 -16.29 41.27 1.04
CA LYS A 88 -15.08 41.69 0.32
C LYS A 88 -13.78 41.25 1.00
N VAL A 89 -13.72 41.39 2.33
CA VAL A 89 -12.52 41.00 3.09
C VAL A 89 -12.36 39.48 3.13
N ILE A 90 -13.46 38.73 3.31
CA ILE A 90 -13.44 37.26 3.29
C ILE A 90 -13.02 36.73 1.92
N ASP A 91 -13.53 37.31 0.83
CA ASP A 91 -13.16 36.89 -0.52
C ASP A 91 -11.68 37.11 -0.78
N ARG A 92 -11.12 38.25 -0.35
CA ARG A 92 -9.68 38.51 -0.46
C ARG A 92 -8.84 37.53 0.37
N LEU A 93 -9.27 37.18 1.58
CA LEU A 93 -8.59 36.16 2.39
C LEU A 93 -8.55 34.81 1.66
N ARG A 94 -9.66 34.41 1.02
CA ARG A 94 -9.71 33.17 0.22
C ARG A 94 -8.77 33.21 -0.97
N GLU A 95 -8.61 34.35 -1.64
CA GLU A 95 -7.64 34.51 -2.73
C GLU A 95 -6.20 34.36 -2.25
N LEU A 96 -5.87 34.90 -1.08
CA LEU A 96 -4.54 34.77 -0.48
C LEU A 96 -4.22 33.32 -0.07
N GLU A 97 -5.25 32.53 0.25
CA GLU A 97 -5.14 31.10 0.59
C GLU A 97 -5.21 30.18 -0.62
N ALA A 98 -5.62 30.68 -1.79
CA ALA A 98 -5.74 29.86 -2.98
C ALA A 98 -4.36 29.26 -3.28
N PRO A 99 -4.23 27.92 -3.30
CA PRO A 99 -2.95 27.29 -3.58
C PRO A 99 -2.46 27.82 -4.90
N ARG A 100 -1.24 28.38 -4.91
CA ARG A 100 -0.62 28.88 -6.13
C ARG A 100 -0.63 27.73 -7.13
N SER A 101 -1.44 27.87 -8.19
CA SER A 101 -1.47 26.90 -9.27
C SER A 101 -0.05 26.78 -9.79
N LEU A 102 0.56 25.60 -9.60
CA LEU A 102 1.89 25.32 -10.14
C LEU A 102 1.86 25.62 -11.63
N THR A 103 2.86 26.36 -12.09
CA THR A 103 3.06 26.62 -13.51
C THR A 103 3.24 25.29 -14.25
N ALA A 104 2.96 25.25 -15.55
CA ALA A 104 3.14 24.04 -16.35
C ALA A 104 4.58 23.47 -16.24
N ALA A 105 5.58 24.34 -16.09
CA ALA A 105 6.97 23.95 -15.90
C ALA A 105 7.21 23.28 -14.53
N GLU A 106 6.64 23.81 -13.45
CA GLU A 106 6.75 23.23 -12.11
C GLU A 106 6.03 21.88 -12.01
N GLN A 107 4.87 21.74 -12.68
CA GLN A 107 4.15 20.47 -12.75
C GLN A 107 4.96 19.40 -13.49
N LEU A 108 5.59 19.77 -14.60
CA LEU A 108 6.45 18.85 -15.35
C LEU A 108 7.66 18.40 -14.51
N LEU A 109 8.31 19.32 -13.80
CA LEU A 109 9.44 18.99 -12.94
C LEU A 109 9.03 18.02 -11.83
N ALA A 110 7.88 18.27 -11.18
CA ALA A 110 7.34 17.37 -10.16
C ALA A 110 7.04 15.98 -10.73
N HIS A 111 6.50 15.91 -11.94
CA HIS A 111 6.24 14.64 -12.62
C HIS A 111 7.54 13.87 -12.90
N VAL A 112 8.56 14.55 -13.44
CA VAL A 112 9.88 13.93 -13.72
C VAL A 112 10.52 13.37 -12.44
N GLN A 113 10.39 14.08 -11.32
CA GLN A 113 10.90 13.58 -10.03
C GLN A 113 10.19 12.29 -9.61
N ILE A 114 8.87 12.22 -9.78
CA ILE A 114 8.07 11.03 -9.46
C ILE A 114 8.47 9.86 -10.36
N THR A 115 8.64 10.08 -11.68
CA THR A 115 8.99 9.00 -12.61
C THR A 115 10.37 8.42 -12.31
N VAL A 116 11.36 9.25 -11.99
CA VAL A 116 12.71 8.79 -11.62
C VAL A 116 12.68 7.95 -10.34
N GLU A 117 11.90 8.35 -9.34
CA GLU A 117 11.74 7.57 -8.10
C GLU A 117 11.06 6.22 -8.35
N LEU A 118 10.04 6.20 -9.21
CA LEU A 118 9.36 4.97 -9.62
C LEU A 118 10.31 4.00 -10.33
N GLU A 119 11.12 4.49 -11.27
CA GLU A 119 12.12 3.66 -11.97
C GLU A 119 13.14 3.05 -11.01
N ARG A 120 13.64 3.82 -10.03
CA ARG A 120 14.57 3.29 -9.02
C ARG A 120 13.95 2.19 -8.17
N ARG A 121 12.71 2.36 -7.73
CA ARG A 121 11.98 1.34 -6.97
C ARG A 121 11.72 0.09 -7.82
N GLN A 122 11.41 0.27 -9.10
CA GLN A 122 11.22 -0.83 -10.02
C GLN A 122 12.50 -1.66 -10.17
N GLN A 123 13.64 -1.00 -10.40
CA GLN A 123 14.95 -1.68 -10.51
C GLN A 123 15.32 -2.44 -9.23
N GLN A 124 15.09 -1.85 -8.05
CA GLN A 124 15.33 -2.53 -6.78
C GLN A 124 14.44 -3.76 -6.61
N THR A 125 13.17 -3.66 -7.03
CA THR A 125 12.23 -4.78 -6.97
C THR A 125 12.66 -5.89 -7.92
N GLU A 126 13.05 -5.56 -9.15
CA GLU A 126 13.57 -6.52 -10.13
C GLU A 126 14.83 -7.24 -9.62
N GLN A 127 15.76 -6.52 -8.98
CA GLN A 127 16.95 -7.13 -8.37
C GLN A 127 16.59 -8.09 -7.23
N GLN A 128 15.64 -7.71 -6.37
CA GLN A 128 15.17 -8.59 -5.28
C GLN A 128 14.50 -9.86 -5.83
N VAL A 129 13.68 -9.72 -6.89
CA VAL A 129 13.06 -10.86 -7.57
C VAL A 129 14.12 -11.77 -8.20
N ALA A 130 15.12 -11.21 -8.88
CA ALA A 130 16.20 -11.99 -9.48
C ALA A 130 17.00 -12.80 -8.43
N ALA A 131 17.38 -12.16 -7.31
CA ALA A 131 18.09 -12.85 -6.22
C ALA A 131 17.25 -13.93 -5.54
N LEU A 132 15.94 -13.69 -5.39
CA LEU A 132 15.02 -14.69 -4.85
C LEU A 132 14.87 -15.88 -5.80
N VAL A 133 14.75 -15.64 -7.11
CA VAL A 133 14.70 -16.70 -8.13
C VAL A 133 15.96 -17.55 -8.10
N GLU A 134 17.14 -16.94 -7.97
CA GLU A 134 18.41 -17.67 -7.83
C GLU A 134 18.42 -18.53 -6.56
N THR A 135 18.06 -17.95 -5.41
CA THR A 135 17.99 -18.67 -4.13
C THR A 135 17.02 -19.85 -4.21
N VAL A 136 15.85 -19.64 -4.81
CA VAL A 136 14.85 -20.69 -5.02
C VAL A 136 15.38 -21.78 -5.94
N GLY A 137 16.08 -21.41 -7.02
CA GLY A 137 16.69 -22.35 -7.95
C GLY A 137 17.80 -23.21 -7.33
N ASP A 138 18.59 -22.65 -6.42
CA ASP A 138 19.62 -23.40 -5.70
C ASP A 138 19.01 -24.36 -4.67
N MET A 139 17.94 -23.94 -3.98
CA MET A 139 17.15 -24.83 -3.12
C MET A 139 16.54 -26.01 -3.90
N ASP A 140 16.19 -25.83 -5.17
CA ASP A 140 15.63 -26.88 -6.03
C ASP A 140 16.68 -27.91 -6.52
N ARG A 141 17.99 -27.61 -6.47
CA ARG A 141 19.05 -28.52 -6.95
C ARG A 141 19.67 -29.41 -5.86
N ALA A 142 19.55 -29.05 -4.59
CA ALA A 142 20.24 -29.73 -3.49
C ALA A 142 19.33 -30.69 -2.71
N HIS A 143 18.96 -31.83 -3.29
CA HIS A 143 18.29 -32.90 -2.54
C HIS A 143 19.32 -33.82 -1.88
N PRO A 144 19.33 -33.96 -0.54
CA PRO A 144 20.25 -34.87 0.13
C PRO A 144 19.97 -36.32 -0.28
N LEU A 145 21.02 -37.13 -0.44
CA LEU A 145 20.92 -38.56 -0.74
C LEU A 145 20.94 -39.36 0.56
N LEU A 146 19.84 -40.07 0.84
CA LEU A 146 19.63 -40.87 2.05
C LEU A 146 19.70 -42.37 1.75
N ASP A 147 20.05 -43.17 2.76
CA ASP A 147 20.15 -44.64 2.64
C ASP A 147 18.82 -45.37 2.88
N SER A 148 17.85 -44.69 3.52
CA SER A 148 16.50 -45.23 3.73
C SER A 148 15.46 -44.12 3.86
N ILE A 149 14.18 -44.47 3.70
CA ILE A 149 13.06 -43.54 3.80
C ILE A 149 12.80 -43.21 5.28
N PRO A 150 12.90 -41.93 5.70
CA PRO A 150 12.62 -41.52 7.08
C PRO A 150 11.14 -41.62 7.46
N ASN A 151 10.84 -41.63 8.76
CA ASN A 151 9.47 -41.58 9.26
C ASN A 151 8.74 -40.30 8.79
N GLY A 152 7.48 -40.46 8.38
CA GLY A 152 6.67 -39.35 7.85
C GLY A 152 6.95 -38.99 6.38
N MET A 153 7.91 -39.66 5.74
CA MET A 153 8.18 -39.53 4.31
C MET A 153 7.59 -40.71 3.52
N GLU A 154 7.30 -40.48 2.25
CA GLU A 154 6.77 -41.51 1.36
C GLU A 154 7.32 -41.39 -0.07
N SER A 155 7.43 -42.52 -0.75
CA SER A 155 7.83 -42.57 -2.16
C SER A 155 6.65 -42.30 -3.08
N ILE A 156 6.91 -41.97 -4.36
CA ILE A 156 5.85 -41.77 -5.36
C ILE A 156 4.91 -42.97 -5.47
N THR A 157 5.43 -44.19 -5.31
CA THR A 157 4.63 -45.43 -5.32
C THR A 157 3.66 -45.48 -4.13
N ALA A 158 4.13 -45.12 -2.94
CA ALA A 158 3.29 -45.06 -1.74
C ALA A 158 2.23 -43.94 -1.84
N ILE A 159 2.61 -42.77 -2.37
CA ILE A 159 1.69 -41.65 -2.66
C ILE A 159 0.57 -42.11 -3.59
N ARG A 160 0.90 -42.73 -4.72
CA ARG A 160 -0.07 -43.26 -5.70
C ARG A 160 -1.08 -44.20 -5.04
N GLN A 161 -0.61 -45.12 -4.20
CA GLN A 161 -1.49 -46.06 -3.50
C GLN A 161 -2.40 -45.35 -2.48
N ARG A 162 -1.84 -44.48 -1.63
CA ARG A 162 -2.56 -43.81 -0.55
C ARG A 162 -3.59 -42.81 -1.09
N ILE A 163 -3.13 -41.87 -1.92
CA ILE A 163 -3.97 -40.81 -2.50
C ILE A 163 -4.97 -41.38 -3.48
N GLY A 164 -4.59 -42.39 -4.28
CA GLY A 164 -5.49 -43.08 -5.19
C GLY A 164 -6.66 -43.75 -4.45
N LYS A 165 -6.41 -44.38 -3.30
CA LYS A 165 -7.47 -44.96 -2.45
C LYS A 165 -8.37 -43.90 -1.79
N LEU A 166 -7.78 -42.79 -1.35
CA LEU A 166 -8.47 -41.72 -0.63
C LEU A 166 -9.42 -40.95 -1.55
N TYR A 167 -8.91 -40.45 -2.67
CA TYR A 167 -9.64 -39.57 -3.60
C TYR A 167 -10.15 -40.29 -4.87
N GLY A 168 -9.84 -41.58 -5.05
CA GLY A 168 -10.22 -42.31 -6.27
C GLY A 168 -9.47 -41.83 -7.52
N LEU A 169 -8.32 -41.18 -7.35
CA LEU A 169 -7.55 -40.59 -8.45
C LEU A 169 -6.69 -41.66 -9.16
N PRO A 170 -6.61 -41.63 -10.49
CA PRO A 170 -5.72 -42.52 -11.24
C PRO A 170 -4.24 -42.10 -11.06
N PRO A 171 -3.27 -43.04 -11.13
CA PRO A 171 -1.85 -42.74 -10.95
C PRO A 171 -1.32 -41.60 -11.83
N ARG A 172 -1.82 -41.50 -13.07
CA ARG A 172 -1.47 -40.42 -14.01
C ARG A 172 -1.77 -39.02 -13.47
N VAL A 173 -2.92 -38.85 -12.79
CA VAL A 173 -3.32 -37.55 -12.22
C VAL A 173 -2.49 -37.26 -10.99
N ILE A 174 -2.25 -38.27 -10.16
CA ILE A 174 -1.40 -38.13 -8.99
C ILE A 174 0.02 -37.70 -9.40
N ASP A 175 0.58 -38.31 -10.44
CA ASP A 175 1.90 -37.96 -10.95
C ASP A 175 1.96 -36.53 -11.47
N ALA A 176 0.95 -36.11 -12.24
CA ALA A 176 0.86 -34.75 -12.75
C ALA A 176 0.69 -33.71 -11.62
N VAL A 177 -0.12 -34.01 -10.59
CA VAL A 177 -0.24 -33.13 -9.40
C VAL A 177 1.10 -33.01 -8.66
N VAL A 178 1.85 -34.11 -8.56
CA VAL A 178 3.14 -34.13 -7.86
C VAL A 178 4.29 -33.52 -8.68
N ARG A 179 4.20 -33.46 -10.01
CA ARG A 179 5.34 -33.11 -10.87
C ARG A 179 5.13 -31.90 -11.77
N GLU A 180 3.91 -31.65 -12.23
CA GLU A 180 3.63 -30.75 -13.35
C GLU A 180 2.76 -29.55 -12.96
N MET A 181 2.06 -29.60 -11.82
CA MET A 181 1.18 -28.51 -11.40
C MET A 181 1.96 -27.32 -10.79
N PRO A 182 1.42 -26.08 -10.90
CA PRO A 182 2.08 -24.87 -10.39
C PRO A 182 2.43 -24.89 -8.90
N HIS A 183 1.79 -25.75 -8.11
CA HIS A 183 1.98 -25.88 -6.65
C HIS A 183 2.37 -27.32 -6.28
N SER A 184 3.16 -27.96 -7.14
CA SER A 184 3.69 -29.29 -6.89
C SER A 184 4.58 -29.30 -5.63
N PRO A 185 4.50 -30.37 -4.82
CA PRO A 185 5.30 -30.50 -3.61
C PRO A 185 6.75 -30.81 -3.97
N ARG A 186 7.69 -30.19 -3.28
CA ARG A 186 9.12 -30.40 -3.54
C ARG A 186 9.56 -31.73 -2.94
N PRO A 187 10.39 -32.53 -3.65
CA PRO A 187 11.03 -33.68 -3.04
C PRO A 187 11.83 -33.25 -1.81
N PHE A 188 11.70 -33.97 -0.71
CA PHE A 188 12.48 -33.72 0.49
C PHE A 188 13.93 -34.20 0.30
N ALA A 189 14.08 -35.39 -0.28
CA ALA A 189 15.37 -36.04 -0.45
C ALA A 189 15.32 -37.06 -1.59
N MET A 190 16.51 -37.49 -2.03
CA MET A 190 16.69 -38.69 -2.84
C MET A 190 17.02 -39.86 -1.93
N VAL A 191 16.47 -41.05 -2.17
CA VAL A 191 16.77 -42.27 -1.41
C VAL A 191 17.39 -43.31 -2.33
N ARG A 192 18.48 -43.94 -1.88
CA ARG A 192 19.12 -45.03 -2.63
C ARG A 192 18.16 -46.21 -2.76
N SER A 193 18.10 -46.81 -3.95
CA SER A 193 17.33 -48.04 -4.15
C SER A 193 18.01 -49.21 -3.44
N LYS A 194 17.22 -50.04 -2.74
CA LYS A 194 17.68 -51.29 -2.13
C LYS A 194 17.55 -52.50 -3.05
N HIS A 195 17.00 -52.32 -4.26
CA HIS A 195 16.83 -53.40 -5.22
C HIS A 195 18.18 -53.75 -5.86
N GLU A 196 18.52 -55.04 -5.85
CA GLU A 196 19.78 -55.66 -6.32
C GLU A 196 19.93 -55.65 -7.86
N GLU A 197 19.20 -54.78 -8.55
CA GLU A 197 19.39 -54.55 -9.98
C GLU A 197 20.56 -53.59 -10.17
N LEU A 198 21.61 -54.06 -10.84
CA LEU A 198 22.78 -53.27 -11.24
C LEU A 198 22.31 -51.97 -11.92
N ASN A 199 22.51 -50.83 -11.25
CA ASN A 199 22.12 -49.45 -11.64
C ASN A 199 20.70 -48.94 -11.27
N ALA A 200 20.08 -49.43 -10.20
CA ALA A 200 18.86 -48.80 -9.70
C ALA A 200 19.11 -47.32 -9.28
N ARG A 201 18.56 -46.37 -10.05
CA ARG A 201 18.69 -44.93 -9.79
C ARG A 201 18.03 -44.56 -8.44
N PRO A 202 18.59 -43.62 -7.66
CA PRO A 202 17.92 -43.08 -6.49
C PRO A 202 16.52 -42.57 -6.84
N PHE A 203 15.56 -42.72 -5.93
CA PHE A 203 14.18 -42.25 -6.11
C PHE A 203 13.83 -41.15 -5.10
N ALA A 204 12.98 -40.21 -5.52
CA ALA A 204 12.57 -39.09 -4.70
C ALA A 204 11.58 -39.53 -3.60
N VAL A 205 11.65 -38.86 -2.44
CA VAL A 205 10.69 -38.99 -1.35
C VAL A 205 10.14 -37.62 -0.95
N TRP A 206 8.88 -37.60 -0.52
CA TRP A 206 8.16 -36.39 -0.14
C TRP A 206 7.60 -36.50 1.28
N SER A 207 7.34 -35.35 1.90
CA SER A 207 6.63 -35.27 3.17
C SER A 207 5.18 -35.70 2.99
N LYS A 208 4.73 -36.67 3.81
CA LYS A 208 3.34 -37.12 3.81
C LYS A 208 2.35 -35.99 4.14
N ALA A 209 2.75 -35.08 5.03
CA ALA A 209 1.92 -33.93 5.42
C ALA A 209 1.77 -32.93 4.26
N GLU A 210 2.86 -32.63 3.56
CA GLU A 210 2.85 -31.73 2.40
C GLU A 210 2.06 -32.29 1.24
N ILE A 211 2.26 -33.57 0.91
CA ILE A 211 1.48 -34.27 -0.12
C ILE A 211 -0.01 -34.18 0.22
N THR A 212 -0.38 -34.44 1.47
CA THR A 212 -1.79 -34.38 1.90
C THR A 212 -2.37 -32.97 1.67
N ARG A 213 -1.66 -31.92 2.07
CA ARG A 213 -2.07 -30.52 1.86
C ARG A 213 -2.21 -30.15 0.39
N VAL A 214 -1.31 -30.61 -0.48
CA VAL A 214 -1.39 -30.36 -1.93
C VAL A 214 -2.64 -31.03 -2.52
N PHE A 215 -2.90 -32.30 -2.17
CA PHE A 215 -4.06 -33.02 -2.69
C PHE A 215 -5.39 -32.52 -2.12
N GLU A 216 -5.43 -32.02 -0.88
CA GLU A 216 -6.60 -31.33 -0.33
C GLU A 216 -6.91 -30.06 -1.14
N ARG A 217 -5.90 -29.23 -1.43
CA ARG A 217 -6.06 -28.04 -2.27
C ARG A 217 -6.53 -28.40 -3.68
N PHE A 218 -5.92 -29.41 -4.29
CA PHE A 218 -6.31 -29.91 -5.60
C PHE A 218 -7.76 -30.38 -5.60
N ALA A 219 -8.17 -31.15 -4.60
CA ALA A 219 -9.54 -31.64 -4.47
C ALA A 219 -10.55 -30.48 -4.31
N LEU A 220 -10.20 -29.43 -3.55
CA LEU A 220 -11.02 -28.22 -3.41
C LEU A 220 -11.18 -27.45 -4.73
N GLY A 221 -10.16 -27.44 -5.57
CA GLY A 221 -10.19 -26.82 -6.90
C GLY A 221 -10.87 -27.65 -8.00
N CYS A 222 -11.29 -28.88 -7.70
CA CYS A 222 -11.94 -29.75 -8.67
C CYS A 222 -13.43 -29.46 -8.82
N THR A 223 -13.88 -29.35 -10.07
CA THR A 223 -15.31 -29.24 -10.41
C THR A 223 -15.80 -30.58 -10.95
N PHE A 224 -16.81 -31.17 -10.30
CA PHE A 224 -17.41 -32.43 -10.75
C PHE A 224 -18.33 -32.19 -11.96
N VAL A 225 -18.01 -32.87 -13.07
CA VAL A 225 -18.85 -32.87 -14.28
C VAL A 225 -19.88 -34.01 -14.23
N THR A 226 -19.52 -35.11 -13.55
CA THR A 226 -20.41 -36.26 -13.29
C THR A 226 -20.07 -36.84 -11.91
N LYS A 227 -20.89 -37.77 -11.39
CA LYS A 227 -20.68 -38.43 -10.08
C LYS A 227 -19.27 -39.01 -9.85
N HIS A 228 -18.56 -39.38 -10.91
CA HIS A 228 -17.23 -40.01 -10.84
C HIS A 228 -16.17 -39.32 -11.71
N ARG A 229 -16.46 -38.16 -12.29
CA ARG A 229 -15.49 -37.41 -13.11
C ARG A 229 -15.45 -35.94 -12.73
N ALA A 230 -14.24 -35.42 -12.56
CA ALA A 230 -13.95 -34.03 -12.27
C ALA A 230 -13.00 -33.41 -13.31
N THR A 231 -12.97 -32.08 -13.33
CA THR A 231 -12.02 -31.25 -14.07
C THR A 231 -11.36 -30.27 -13.10
N HIS A 232 -10.13 -29.85 -13.39
CA HIS A 232 -9.42 -28.85 -12.59
C HIS A 232 -8.81 -27.80 -13.51
N PRO A 233 -8.98 -26.48 -13.24
CA PRO A 233 -8.50 -25.41 -14.14
C PRO A 233 -7.02 -25.53 -14.53
N ASP A 234 -6.17 -25.83 -13.53
CA ASP A 234 -4.72 -25.93 -13.73
C ASP A 234 -4.25 -27.30 -14.22
N PHE A 235 -5.16 -28.26 -14.44
CA PHE A 235 -4.81 -29.59 -14.92
C PHE A 235 -5.01 -29.66 -16.44
N LEU A 236 -3.90 -29.76 -17.19
CA LEU A 236 -3.88 -29.91 -18.65
C LEU A 236 -4.81 -28.92 -19.39
N GLY A 237 -4.80 -27.66 -18.95
CA GLY A 237 -5.60 -26.57 -19.56
C GLY A 237 -7.10 -26.63 -19.24
N GLY A 238 -7.52 -27.32 -18.18
CA GLY A 238 -8.89 -27.26 -17.65
C GLY A 238 -9.93 -28.10 -18.39
N ALA A 239 -9.60 -28.65 -19.55
CA ALA A 239 -10.54 -29.39 -20.40
C ALA A 239 -10.56 -30.91 -20.10
N GLU A 240 -9.50 -31.45 -19.49
CA GLU A 240 -9.38 -32.89 -19.33
C GLU A 240 -10.13 -33.40 -18.10
N ARG A 241 -11.03 -34.37 -18.35
CA ARG A 241 -11.81 -35.03 -17.31
C ARG A 241 -11.05 -36.22 -16.77
N PHE A 242 -10.96 -36.32 -15.45
CA PHE A 242 -10.36 -37.46 -14.78
C PHE A 242 -11.30 -38.09 -13.76
N GLN A 243 -11.02 -39.34 -13.42
CA GLN A 243 -11.78 -40.06 -12.41
C GLN A 243 -11.42 -39.51 -11.02
N MET A 244 -12.44 -39.19 -10.25
CA MET A 244 -12.32 -38.77 -8.85
C MET A 244 -13.56 -39.25 -8.11
N ARG A 245 -13.40 -39.66 -6.85
CA ARG A 245 -14.52 -40.02 -5.99
C ARG A 245 -15.27 -38.74 -5.60
N GLY A 246 -16.57 -38.69 -5.91
CA GLY A 246 -17.46 -37.59 -5.54
C GLY A 246 -17.61 -37.46 -4.02
N GLU A 247 -17.52 -36.22 -3.56
CA GLU A 247 -17.45 -35.73 -2.17
C GLU A 247 -16.13 -36.01 -1.42
N PRO A 248 -15.32 -34.97 -1.09
CA PRO A 248 -14.44 -35.08 0.05
C PRO A 248 -15.33 -35.28 1.28
N ALA A 249 -14.96 -36.19 2.17
CA ALA A 249 -15.63 -36.34 3.46
C ALA A 249 -15.54 -35.02 4.23
N GLY A 250 -16.52 -34.14 4.03
CA GLY A 250 -16.83 -33.03 4.91
C GLY A 250 -17.27 -33.64 6.22
N GLU A 251 -16.46 -33.40 7.25
CA GLU A 251 -16.81 -33.38 8.67
C GLU A 251 -18.13 -34.06 9.03
N ALA A 252 -18.02 -35.28 9.55
CA ALA A 252 -19.00 -35.78 10.50
C ALA A 252 -18.95 -34.90 11.76
N SER A 253 -19.67 -33.77 11.71
CA SER A 253 -20.28 -33.16 12.89
C SER A 253 -21.34 -34.14 13.40
N ASN A 254 -21.06 -34.83 14.52
CA ASN A 254 -22.07 -35.16 15.53
C ASN A 254 -21.47 -35.92 16.72
N GLY A 255 -21.82 -35.47 17.94
CA GLY A 255 -22.00 -36.32 19.11
C GLY A 255 -21.01 -36.10 20.24
#